data_AF-A0A8D5JD57-F1
#
_entry.id   AF-A0A8D5JD57-F1
#
_cell.length_a   1.000
_cell.length_b   1.000
_cell.length_c   1.000
_cell.angle_alpha   90.00
_cell.angle_beta   90.00
_cell.angle_gamma   90.00
#
_symmetry.space_group_name_H-M   'P 1'
#
loop_
_entity.id
_entity.type
_entity.pdbx_description
1 polymer ?
#
loop_
_entity_poly.entity_id
_entity_poly.type
_entity_poly.pdbx_seq_one_letter_code
_entity_poly.pdbx_strand_id
1 'polypeptide(L)' 'MDIFNTFKISSSALKANTIRLNTISSNLANVETTSTPEGGPYKRKSVYFESTPSLSRNIWKTIEKTASAV' A
#
# COMPACT_ATOMS: atom_id res chain seq x y z
N MET A 1 -18.10 8.18 18.87
CA MET A 1 -17.10 8.29 17.80
C MET A 1 -15.79 8.74 18.42
N ASP A 2 -14.72 7.96 18.26
CA ASP A 2 -13.41 8.26 18.85
C ASP A 2 -12.58 9.13 17.89
N ILE A 3 -12.20 10.32 18.34
CA ILE A 3 -11.43 11.32 17.57
C ILE A 3 -10.07 10.74 17.14
N PHE A 4 -9.45 9.90 17.97
CA PHE A 4 -8.17 9.27 17.62
C PHE A 4 -8.31 8.29 16.46
N ASN A 5 -9.44 7.59 16.36
CA ASN A 5 -9.69 6.70 15.23
C ASN A 5 -9.94 7.48 13.94
N THR A 6 -10.63 8.63 14.01
CA THR A 6 -10.77 9.53 12.85
C THR A 6 -9.42 10.00 12.33
N PHE A 7 -8.51 10.45 13.22
CA PHE A 7 -7.16 10.85 12.80
C PHE A 7 -6.33 9.71 12.21
N LYS A 8 -6.47 8.47 12.72
CA LYS A 8 -5.83 7.29 12.14
C LYS A 8 -6.33 7.01 10.71
N ILE A 9 -7.62 7.16 10.46
CA ILE A 9 -8.21 7.00 9.12
C ILE A 9 -7.74 8.11 8.19
N SER A 10 -7.76 9.37 8.63
CA SER A 10 -7.31 10.50 7.82
C SER A 10 -5.81 10.40 7.47
N SER A 11 -4.97 9.99 8.42
CA SER A 11 -3.53 9.81 8.18
C SER A 11 -3.22 8.65 7.23
N SER A 12 -3.96 7.53 7.31
CA SER A 12 -3.81 6.43 6.37
C SER A 12 -4.24 6.84 4.95
N ALA A 13 -5.35 7.58 4.82
CA ALA A 13 -5.81 8.15 3.56
C ALA A 13 -4.81 9.15 2.97
N LEU A 14 -4.23 10.03 3.79
CA LEU A 14 -3.22 10.98 3.35
C LEU A 14 -1.98 10.25 2.80
N LYS A 15 -1.49 9.25 3.53
CA LYS A 15 -0.36 8.42 3.10
C LYS A 15 -0.64 7.71 1.77
N ALA A 16 -1.83 7.14 1.61
CA ALA A 16 -2.24 6.50 0.36
C ALA A 16 -2.24 7.48 -0.83
N ASN A 17 -2.73 8.70 -0.61
CA ASN A 17 -2.71 9.75 -1.64
C ASN A 17 -1.30 10.27 -1.95
N THR A 18 -0.40 10.37 -0.96
CA THR A 18 1.02 10.67 -1.21
C THR A 18 1.65 9.64 -2.13
N ILE A 19 1.37 8.34 -1.94
CA ILE A 19 1.86 7.27 -2.82
C ILE A 19 1.33 7.44 -4.24
N ARG A 20 0.05 7.81 -4.39
CA ARG A 20 -0.55 8.09 -5.70
C ARG A 20 0.13 9.27 -6.41
N LEU A 21 0.36 10.37 -5.70
CA LEU A 21 1.06 11.54 -6.24
C LEU A 21 2.49 11.21 -6.66
N ASN A 22 3.23 10.46 -5.83
CA ASN A 22 4.59 10.01 -6.16
C ASN A 22 4.61 9.10 -7.40
N THR A 23 3.61 8.24 -7.56
CA THR A 23 3.49 7.38 -8.75
C THR A 23 3.22 8.21 -10.01
N ILE A 24 2.33 9.20 -9.93
CA ILE A 24 2.06 10.12 -11.04
C ILE A 24 3.32 10.92 -11.39
N SER A 25 4.01 11.46 -10.39
CA SER A 25 5.26 12.19 -10.58
C SER A 25 6.34 11.32 -11.23
N SER A 26 6.51 10.08 -10.77
CA SER A 26 7.46 9.12 -11.38
C SER A 26 7.09 8.79 -12.82
N ASN A 27 5.80 8.62 -13.12
CA ASN A 27 5.35 8.38 -14.50
C ASN A 27 5.66 9.58 -15.40
N LEU A 28 5.41 10.80 -14.93
CA LEU A 28 5.69 12.02 -15.68
C LEU A 28 7.19 12.19 -15.93
N ALA A 29 8.01 11.95 -14.89
CA ALA A 29 9.46 12.08 -14.99
C ALA A 29 10.11 11.08 -15.96
N ASN A 30 9.45 9.95 -16.24
CA ASN A 30 9.99 8.88 -17.08
C ASN A 30 9.21 8.67 -18.38
N VAL A 31 8.31 9.58 -18.75
CA VAL A 31 7.41 9.40 -19.91
C VAL A 31 8.17 9.23 -21.23
N GLU A 32 9.32 9.91 -21.38
CA GLU A 32 10.19 9.84 -22.56
C GLU A 32 11.36 8.85 -22.41
N THR A 33 11.41 8.08 -21.31
CA THR A 33 12.53 7.17 -21.05
C THR A 33 12.41 5.91 -21.91
N THR A 34 13.29 5.78 -22.91
CA THR A 34 13.34 4.62 -23.83
C THR A 34 14.32 3.53 -23.41
N SER A 35 15.21 3.82 -22.46
CA SER A 35 16.21 2.88 -21.93
C SER A 35 16.10 2.80 -20.40
N THR A 36 15.72 1.62 -19.91
CA THR A 36 15.67 1.30 -18.49
C THR A 36 16.74 0.27 -18.14
N PRO A 37 17.21 0.17 -16.88
CA PRO A 37 18.18 -0.85 -16.46
C PRO A 37 17.71 -2.29 -16.72
N GLU A 38 16.39 -2.48 -16.77
CA GLU A 38 15.71 -3.76 -17.03
C GLU A 38 15.57 -4.05 -18.54
N GLY A 39 15.90 -3.08 -19.40
CA GLY A 39 15.78 -3.16 -20.85
C GLY A 39 14.43 -2.64 -21.37
N GLY A 40 14.50 -1.77 -22.37
CA GLY A 40 13.33 -1.26 -23.11
C GLY A 40 12.66 -0.01 -22.48
N PRO A 41 11.57 0.48 -23.11
CA PRO A 41 10.90 1.72 -22.73
C PRO A 41 10.23 1.65 -21.36
N TYR A 42 10.08 2.81 -20.71
CA TYR A 42 9.40 2.92 -19.43
C TYR A 42 7.95 2.45 -19.49
N LYS A 43 7.55 1.67 -18.48
CA LYS A 43 6.16 1.21 -18.29
C LYS A 43 5.50 2.00 -17.18
N ARG A 44 4.36 2.62 -17.51
CA ARG A 44 3.55 3.40 -16.57
C ARG A 44 3.11 2.55 -15.38
N LYS A 45 3.30 3.09 -14.17
CA LYS A 45 2.86 2.49 -12.90
C LYS A 45 1.48 3.01 -12.51
N SER A 46 0.66 2.15 -11.92
CA SER A 46 -0.66 2.49 -11.36
C SER A 46 -0.80 1.98 -9.94
N VAL A 47 -1.50 2.74 -9.10
CA VAL A 47 -1.79 2.35 -7.71
C VAL A 47 -3.26 1.94 -7.58
N TYR A 48 -3.49 0.90 -6.78
CA TYR A 48 -4.82 0.46 -6.37
C TYR A 48 -4.89 0.54 -4.84
N PHE A 49 -6.02 1.00 -4.33
CA PHE A 49 -6.24 1.08 -2.89
C PHE A 49 -6.97 -0.16 -2.41
N GLU A 50 -6.53 -0.67 -1.27
CA GLU A 50 -7.15 -1.79 -0.58
C GLU A 50 -7.39 -1.41 0.88
N SER A 51 -8.52 -1.83 1.43
CA SER A 51 -8.80 -1.68 2.85
C SER A 51 -8.09 -2.80 3.61
N THR A 52 -7.14 -2.45 4.48
CA THR A 52 -6.64 -3.43 5.44
C THR A 52 -7.69 -3.63 6.53
N PRO A 53 -8.21 -4.87 6.74
CA PRO A 53 -9.13 -5.11 7.83
C PRO A 53 -8.43 -4.81 9.16
N SER A 54 -9.11 -4.08 10.06
CA SER A 54 -8.65 -3.93 11.44
C SER A 54 -8.82 -5.28 12.14
N LEU A 55 -7.85 -6.18 11.95
CA LEU A 55 -7.81 -7.46 12.63
C LEU A 55 -7.71 -7.19 14.13
N SER A 56 -8.84 -7.35 14.84
CA SER A 56 -8.80 -7.82 16.22
C SER A 56 -8.10 -9.17 16.14
N ARG A 57 -6.81 -9.18 16.48
CA ARG A 57 -6.00 -10.39 16.44
C ARG A 57 -6.55 -11.32 17.52
N ASN A 58 -7.43 -12.23 17.12
CA ASN A 58 -7.89 -13.32 17.97
C ASN A 58 -6.68 -14.20 18.27
N ILE A 59 -6.08 -13.97 19.44
CA ILE A 59 -4.83 -14.59 19.87
C ILE A 59 -4.95 -16.12 19.80
N TRP A 60 -6.12 -16.64 20.18
CA TRP A 60 -6.47 -18.06 20.14
C TRP A 60 -6.36 -18.70 18.75
N LYS A 61 -6.77 -18.01 17.66
CA LYS A 61 -6.65 -18.53 16.29
C LYS A 61 -5.21 -18.57 15.78
N THR A 62 -4.34 -17.70 16.32
CA THR A 62 -2.92 -17.72 15.98
C THR A 62 -2.22 -18.91 16.62
N ILE A 63 -2.57 -19.20 17.88
CA ILE A 63 -2.01 -20.33 18.65
C ILE A 63 -2.40 -21.67 18.00
N GLU A 64 -3.66 -21.86 17.61
CA GLU A 64 -4.13 -23.07 16.93
C GLU A 64 -3.39 -23.29 15.59
N LYS A 65 -3.15 -22.23 14.82
CA LYS A 65 -2.43 -22.31 13.54
C LYS A 65 -0.95 -22.66 13.73
N THR A 66 -0.31 -22.19 14.81
CA THR A 66 1.07 -22.57 15.14
C THR A 66 1.17 -23.97 15.76
N ALA A 67 0.15 -24.42 16.48
CA ALA A 67 0.10 -25.76 17.07
C ALA A 67 -0.14 -26.85 16.02
N SER A 68 -0.88 -26.56 14.94
CA SER A 68 -1.09 -27.50 13.82
C SER A 68 0.10 -27.57 12.84
N ALA A 69 1.12 -26.73 13.02
CA ALA A 69 2.33 -26.69 12.19
C ALA A 69 3.53 -27.40 12.84
N VAL A 70 3.29 -28.12 13.94
CA VAL A 70 4.21 -29.03 14.64
C VAL A 70 3.56 -30.41 14.68
#